data_AF-A0A830H4D1-F1
#
_entry.id   AF-A0A830H4D1-F1
#
_cell.length_a   1.000
_cell.length_b   1.000
_cell.length_c   1.000
_cell.angle_alpha   90.00
_cell.angle_beta   90.00
_cell.angle_gamma   90.00
#
_symmetry.space_group_name_H-M   'P 1'
#
loop_
_entity.id
_entity.type
_entity.pdbx_description
1 polymer ?
#
loop_
_entity_poly.entity_id
_entity_poly.type
_entity_poly.pdbx_seq_one_letter_code
_entity_poly.pdbx_strand_id
1 'polypeptide(L)'
;MTFRRFQLLLSLLFVFVGSVDSYKTTTRRSRTKTFRATYGSSSLVDEALLVAQGEDGEGALRAKPVLLTSTDAQQHTALNLAAFRGNLRAVQALVRAGADVEHADEGQHRPLHHAVLGSASDAETAEMIRALSSGATTPNARAKDYRGIDALQYASGARGRTPKPRARSALDALL
;
A
#
# COMPACT_ATOMS: atom_id res chain seq x y z
N MET A 1 -67.34 -45.16 -1.77
CA MET A 1 -66.29 -45.41 -0.76
C MET A 1 -65.04 -44.68 -1.20
N THR A 2 -64.88 -43.42 -0.78
CA THR A 2 -64.09 -42.98 0.38
C THR A 2 -62.72 -42.44 -0.05
N PHE A 3 -62.54 -41.15 0.20
CA PHE A 3 -61.28 -40.51 0.58
C PHE A 3 -60.14 -40.51 -0.45
N ARG A 4 -60.00 -39.37 -1.13
CA ARG A 4 -58.86 -38.42 -1.00
C ARG A 4 -59.14 -37.28 -1.99
N ARG A 5 -59.63 -36.10 -1.57
CA ARG A 5 -58.92 -35.08 -0.76
C ARG A 5 -57.51 -34.92 -1.33
N PHE A 6 -57.18 -33.93 -2.16
CA PHE A 6 -57.02 -32.53 -1.80
C PHE A 6 -56.60 -31.79 -3.09
N GLN A 7 -57.51 -31.27 -3.90
CA GLN A 7 -57.09 -30.51 -5.10
C GLN A 7 -57.85 -29.20 -5.30
N LEU A 8 -58.81 -28.85 -4.46
CA LEU A 8 -59.62 -27.65 -4.68
C LEU A 8 -60.02 -27.02 -3.35
N LEU A 9 -59.09 -26.30 -2.71
CA LEU A 9 -59.43 -25.21 -1.81
C LEU A 9 -58.46 -24.05 -2.02
N LEU A 10 -59.06 -22.87 -2.17
CA LEU A 10 -58.47 -21.56 -1.90
C LEU A 10 -57.55 -20.96 -2.98
N SER A 11 -58.17 -20.57 -4.08
CA SER A 11 -58.00 -19.20 -4.56
C SER A 11 -58.47 -18.22 -3.46
N LEU A 12 -57.55 -17.49 -2.82
CA LEU A 12 -57.60 -16.02 -2.63
C LEU A 12 -56.53 -15.56 -1.63
N LEU A 13 -55.77 -14.55 -2.07
CA LEU A 13 -55.28 -13.44 -1.25
C LEU A 13 -54.20 -13.73 -0.18
N PHE A 14 -52.93 -13.65 -0.58
CA PHE A 14 -51.94 -12.94 0.24
C PHE A 14 -50.95 -12.20 -0.65
N VAL A 15 -51.29 -10.94 -0.89
CA VAL A 15 -50.33 -9.89 -1.25
C VAL A 15 -49.46 -9.62 -0.02
N PHE A 16 -48.20 -9.22 -0.27
CA PHE A 16 -47.36 -8.34 0.56
C PHE A 16 -46.07 -8.96 1.14
N VAL A 17 -44.98 -8.21 0.91
CA VAL A 17 -43.61 -8.33 1.47
C VAL A 17 -42.78 -9.47 0.87
N GLY A 18 -41.63 -9.29 0.23
CA GLY A 18 -40.62 -8.25 0.31
C GLY A 18 -39.26 -8.93 0.43
N SER A 19 -38.28 -8.48 -0.35
CA SER A 19 -36.84 -8.72 -0.22
C SER A 19 -36.35 -10.18 -0.17
N VAL A 20 -35.94 -10.69 -1.33
CA VAL A 20 -35.03 -11.83 -1.41
C VAL A 20 -33.60 -11.31 -1.18
N ASP A 21 -33.25 -11.04 0.08
CA ASP A 21 -31.85 -10.93 0.49
C ASP A 21 -31.36 -12.32 0.88
N SER A 22 -30.80 -13.03 -0.11
CA SER A 22 -30.11 -14.28 0.12
C SER A 22 -28.86 -14.37 -0.74
N TYR A 23 -27.82 -13.71 -0.25
CA TYR A 23 -26.46 -14.22 -0.37
C TYR A 23 -25.80 -14.09 1.02
N LYS A 24 -26.06 -15.08 1.88
CA LYS A 24 -25.14 -15.38 2.96
C LYS A 24 -23.87 -15.97 2.35
N THR A 25 -22.92 -15.11 1.99
CA THR A 25 -21.52 -15.51 1.92
C THR A 25 -20.75 -14.72 2.98
N THR A 26 -20.58 -15.40 4.11
CA THR A 26 -19.43 -15.29 5.01
C THR A 26 -18.19 -14.82 4.26
N THR A 27 -17.98 -13.51 4.22
CA THR A 27 -16.63 -12.97 4.16
C THR A 27 -16.26 -12.70 5.59
N ARG A 28 -15.53 -13.68 6.13
CA ARG A 28 -14.74 -13.60 7.35
C ARG A 28 -14.35 -12.14 7.59
N ARG A 29 -14.94 -11.52 8.62
CA ARG A 29 -14.24 -10.49 9.38
C ARG A 29 -12.98 -11.19 9.89
N SER A 30 -11.93 -11.21 9.06
CA SER A 30 -10.59 -11.37 9.55
C SER A 30 -10.37 -10.12 10.37
N ARG A 31 -10.71 -10.23 11.66
CA ARG A 31 -10.14 -9.41 12.70
C ARG A 31 -8.65 -9.64 12.51
N THR A 32 -8.00 -8.78 11.71
CA THR A 32 -6.59 -8.54 11.84
C THR A 32 -6.45 -8.10 13.28
N LYS A 33 -6.10 -9.08 14.10
CA LYS A 33 -5.76 -8.98 15.50
C LYS A 33 -4.99 -7.68 15.60
N THR A 34 -5.62 -6.71 16.25
CA THR A 34 -5.14 -5.34 16.36
C THR A 34 -3.67 -5.40 16.74
N PHE A 35 -2.80 -5.09 15.78
CA PHE A 35 -1.42 -4.70 16.03
C PHE A 35 -1.49 -3.28 16.63
N ARG A 36 -2.11 -3.19 17.81
CA ARG A 36 -2.17 -2.00 18.64
C ARG A 36 -0.93 -2.02 19.51
N ALA A 37 0.17 -1.53 18.95
CA ALA A 37 1.38 -1.07 19.63
C ALA A 37 2.32 -0.58 18.52
N THR A 38 2.30 0.68 18.10
CA THR A 38 3.15 1.71 18.71
C THR A 38 2.88 3.13 18.16
N TYR A 39 1.84 3.34 17.35
CA TYR A 39 1.54 4.64 16.76
C TYR A 39 0.13 5.08 17.19
N GLY A 40 0.07 6.12 18.01
CA GLY A 40 -1.16 6.69 18.56
C GLY A 40 -1.99 7.37 17.48
N SER A 41 -3.31 7.26 17.60
CA SER A 41 -4.34 7.64 16.61
C SER A 41 -4.19 6.94 15.26
N SER A 42 -5.30 6.52 14.64
CA SER A 42 -5.26 5.92 13.30
C SER A 42 -4.73 6.97 12.32
N SER A 43 -3.42 6.97 12.09
CA SER A 43 -2.76 7.93 11.21
C SER A 43 -3.35 7.76 9.80
N LEU A 44 -3.63 8.86 9.11
CA LEU A 44 -4.05 8.83 7.70
C LEU A 44 -3.03 8.04 6.85
N VAL A 45 -1.77 7.99 7.28
CA VAL A 45 -0.72 7.18 6.68
C VAL A 45 -1.00 5.68 6.80
N ASP A 46 -1.48 5.21 7.96
CA ASP A 46 -1.85 3.81 8.16
C ASP A 46 -3.11 3.45 7.35
N GLU A 47 -4.08 4.37 7.25
CA GLU A 47 -5.24 4.21 6.36
C GLU A 47 -4.77 4.08 4.90
N ALA A 48 -3.88 4.96 4.44
CA ALA A 48 -3.32 4.92 3.10
C ALA A 48 -2.63 3.58 2.79
N LEU A 49 -1.83 3.05 3.73
CA LEU A 49 -1.18 1.75 3.59
C LEU A 49 -2.15 0.59 3.52
N LEU A 50 -3.23 0.63 4.32
CA LEU A 50 -4.28 -0.40 4.29
C LEU A 50 -5.04 -0.36 2.97
N VAL A 51 -5.40 0.84 2.50
CA VAL A 51 -6.09 1.02 1.21
C VAL A 51 -5.21 0.56 0.05
N ALA A 52 -3.92 0.92 0.05
CA ALA A 52 -2.96 0.53 -1.00
C ALA A 52 -2.80 -1.00 -1.14
N GLN A 53 -3.06 -1.77 -0.08
CA GLN A 53 -2.99 -3.24 -0.09
C GLN A 53 -4.25 -3.91 -0.63
N GLY A 54 -5.36 -3.16 -0.77
CA GLY A 54 -6.62 -3.66 -1.31
C GLY A 54 -6.53 -4.10 -2.78
N GLU A 55 -7.58 -4.75 -3.28
CA GLU A 55 -7.68 -5.11 -4.70
C GLU A 55 -7.85 -3.88 -5.61
N ASP A 56 -8.58 -2.87 -5.12
CA ASP A 56 -8.76 -1.56 -5.77
C ASP A 56 -8.04 -0.44 -5.00
N GLY A 57 -6.78 -0.67 -4.64
CA GLY A 57 -6.01 0.31 -3.86
C GLY A 57 -5.75 1.60 -4.62
N GLU A 58 -5.49 1.52 -5.93
CA GLU A 58 -5.23 2.68 -6.78
C GLU A 58 -6.48 3.59 -6.90
N GLY A 59 -7.65 3.02 -7.21
CA GLY A 59 -8.89 3.78 -7.35
C GLY A 59 -9.30 4.45 -6.05
N ALA A 60 -9.20 3.73 -4.93
CA ALA A 60 -9.51 4.26 -3.61
C ALA A 60 -8.54 5.37 -3.16
N LEU A 61 -7.25 5.27 -3.47
CA LEU A 61 -6.27 6.33 -3.19
C LEU A 61 -6.52 7.58 -4.03
N ARG A 62 -6.91 7.42 -5.31
CA ARG A 62 -7.29 8.55 -6.18
C ARG A 62 -8.57 9.23 -5.71
N ALA A 63 -9.54 8.47 -5.19
CA ALA A 63 -10.74 9.02 -4.59
C ALA A 63 -10.46 9.80 -3.29
N LYS A 64 -9.33 9.54 -2.63
CA LYS A 64 -8.90 10.16 -1.37
C LYS A 64 -7.48 10.74 -1.48
N PRO A 65 -7.26 11.81 -2.25
CA PRO A 65 -5.92 12.36 -2.48
C PRO A 65 -5.22 12.83 -1.20
N VAL A 66 -5.99 13.16 -0.15
CA VAL A 66 -5.46 13.49 1.19
C VAL A 66 -4.57 12.39 1.78
N LEU A 67 -4.79 11.14 1.40
CA LEU A 67 -4.01 10.00 1.88
C LEU A 67 -2.58 10.00 1.29
N LEU A 68 -2.41 10.51 0.06
CA LEU A 68 -1.12 10.53 -0.64
C LEU A 68 -0.14 11.54 -0.02
N THR A 69 -0.67 12.66 0.47
CA THR A 69 0.12 13.75 1.06
C THR A 69 0.18 13.68 2.58
N SER A 70 -0.52 12.74 3.21
CA SER A 70 -0.52 12.59 4.65
C SER A 70 0.84 12.11 5.16
N THR A 71 1.24 12.60 6.33
CA THR A 71 2.51 12.26 6.96
C THR A 71 2.35 11.87 8.44
N ASP A 72 3.26 11.05 8.94
CA ASP A 72 3.35 10.74 10.37
C ASP A 72 4.13 11.83 11.14
N ALA A 73 4.40 11.58 12.43
CA ALA A 73 5.14 12.49 13.30
C ALA A 73 6.58 12.76 12.84
N GLN A 74 7.17 11.89 12.02
CA GLN A 74 8.52 11.99 11.47
C GLN A 74 8.51 12.46 10.00
N GLN A 75 7.36 12.95 9.53
CA GLN A 75 7.14 13.37 8.15
C GLN A 75 7.23 12.23 7.11
N HIS A 76 7.05 10.97 7.52
CA HIS A 76 6.95 9.87 6.56
C HIS A 76 5.58 9.83 5.89
N THR A 77 5.57 9.79 4.56
CA THR A 77 4.37 9.47 3.78
C THR A 77 4.10 7.97 3.76
N ALA A 78 2.90 7.60 3.30
CA ALA A 78 2.56 6.21 3.06
C ALA A 78 3.55 5.51 2.11
N LEU A 79 4.09 6.25 1.13
CA LEU A 79 5.08 5.75 0.19
C LEU A 79 6.42 5.46 0.88
N ASN A 80 6.89 6.34 1.77
CA ASN A 80 8.10 6.11 2.56
C ASN A 80 8.01 4.83 3.38
N LEU A 81 6.89 4.66 4.10
CA LEU A 81 6.67 3.46 4.91
C LEU A 81 6.49 2.19 4.06
N ALA A 82 5.83 2.27 2.91
CA ALA A 82 5.68 1.13 2.00
C ALA A 82 7.03 0.68 1.42
N ALA A 83 7.87 1.63 1.01
CA ALA A 83 9.22 1.38 0.51
C ALA A 83 10.12 0.78 1.60
N PHE A 84 10.07 1.33 2.81
CA PHE A 84 10.81 0.80 3.96
C PHE A 84 10.37 -0.61 4.36
N ARG A 85 9.07 -0.91 4.30
CA ARG A 85 8.53 -2.25 4.62
C ARG A 85 8.73 -3.27 3.50
N GLY A 86 9.28 -2.88 2.34
CA GLY A 86 9.42 -3.78 1.20
C GLY A 86 8.09 -4.16 0.54
N ASN A 87 7.00 -3.41 0.78
CA ASN A 87 5.69 -3.75 0.27
C ASN A 87 5.51 -3.25 -1.18
N LEU A 88 5.95 -4.08 -2.13
CA LEU A 88 5.93 -3.74 -3.56
C LEU A 88 4.52 -3.41 -4.08
N ARG A 89 3.50 -4.16 -3.62
CA ARG A 89 2.10 -3.94 -4.03
C ARG A 89 1.60 -2.56 -3.59
N ALA A 90 1.86 -2.19 -2.34
CA ALA A 90 1.48 -0.87 -1.83
C ALA A 90 2.22 0.26 -2.55
N VAL A 91 3.52 0.09 -2.83
CA VAL A 91 4.31 1.08 -3.59
C VAL A 91 3.76 1.27 -4.99
N GLN A 92 3.46 0.18 -5.72
CA GLN A 92 2.88 0.28 -7.06
C GLN A 92 1.53 1.02 -7.05
N ALA A 93 0.64 0.70 -6.10
CA ALA A 93 -0.64 1.37 -5.97
C ALA A 93 -0.49 2.87 -5.67
N LEU A 94 0.39 3.23 -4.73
CA LEU A 94 0.66 4.63 -4.35
C LEU A 94 1.26 5.43 -5.51
N VAL A 95 2.24 4.86 -6.22
CA VAL A 95 2.90 5.51 -7.37
C VAL A 95 1.91 5.74 -8.51
N ARG A 96 1.07 4.75 -8.85
CA ARG A 96 0.02 4.91 -9.90
C ARG A 96 -1.09 5.87 -9.50
N ALA A 97 -1.38 5.96 -8.20
CA ALA A 97 -2.29 6.94 -7.65
C ALA A 97 -1.72 8.37 -7.67
N GLY A 98 -0.43 8.55 -7.95
CA GLY A 98 0.23 9.85 -8.06
C GLY A 98 0.88 10.32 -6.75
N ALA A 99 1.29 9.41 -5.87
CA ALA A 99 2.08 9.76 -4.69
C ALA A 99 3.39 10.45 -5.09
N ASP A 100 3.82 11.42 -4.27
CA ASP A 100 5.09 12.10 -4.45
C ASP A 100 6.26 11.16 -4.12
N VAL A 101 7.05 10.81 -5.13
CA VAL A 101 8.23 9.94 -5.03
C VAL A 101 9.48 10.68 -4.52
N GLU A 102 9.42 12.01 -4.42
CA GLU A 102 10.52 12.88 -3.97
C GLU A 102 10.33 13.42 -2.55
N HIS A 103 9.21 13.10 -1.89
CA HIS A 103 8.91 13.60 -0.55
C HIS A 103 10.00 13.21 0.45
N ALA A 104 10.61 14.21 1.06
CA ALA A 104 11.64 14.07 2.06
C ALA A 104 11.04 14.05 3.47
N ASP A 105 11.41 13.06 4.28
CA ASP A 105 11.08 13.01 5.70
C ASP A 105 11.92 14.00 6.54
N GLU A 106 11.79 13.97 7.87
CA GLU A 106 12.56 14.82 8.79
C GLU A 106 14.08 14.64 8.62
N GLY A 107 14.54 13.44 8.28
CA GLY A 107 15.94 13.13 7.96
C GLY A 107 16.30 13.42 6.49
N GLN A 108 15.47 14.10 5.72
CA GLN A 108 15.67 14.26 4.28
C GLN A 108 15.76 12.93 3.51
N HIS A 109 15.32 11.82 4.11
CA HIS A 109 15.24 10.56 3.39
C HIS A 109 13.99 10.57 2.53
N ARG A 110 14.20 10.16 1.30
CA ARG A 110 13.17 10.00 0.25
C ARG A 110 12.76 8.54 0.13
N PRO A 111 11.67 8.22 -0.58
CA PRO A 111 11.27 6.82 -0.83
C PRO A 111 12.41 5.94 -1.34
N LEU A 112 13.30 6.46 -2.21
CA LEU A 112 14.49 5.73 -2.67
C LEU A 112 15.47 5.37 -1.56
N HIS A 113 15.72 6.28 -0.62
CA HIS A 113 16.56 5.99 0.54
C HIS A 113 15.91 4.86 1.35
N HIS A 114 14.62 4.99 1.67
CA HIS A 114 13.87 3.98 2.41
C HIS A 114 13.83 2.61 1.72
N ALA A 115 13.71 2.57 0.41
CA ALA A 115 13.75 1.32 -0.37
C ALA A 115 15.08 0.56 -0.18
N VAL A 116 16.21 1.28 -0.25
CA VAL A 116 17.54 0.71 -0.04
C VAL A 116 17.75 0.29 1.42
N LEU A 117 17.25 1.10 2.37
CA LEU A 117 17.41 0.89 3.80
C LEU A 117 16.56 -0.28 4.34
N GLY A 118 15.35 -0.46 3.82
CA GLY A 118 14.34 -1.35 4.39
C GLY A 118 14.26 -2.75 3.78
N SER A 119 14.74 -2.93 2.56
CA SER A 119 14.64 -4.21 1.85
C SER A 119 15.65 -5.24 2.37
N ALA A 120 15.20 -6.48 2.58
CA ALA A 120 16.01 -7.57 3.13
C ALA A 120 17.04 -8.12 2.12
N SER A 121 16.71 -8.10 0.83
CA SER A 121 17.60 -8.57 -0.23
C SER A 121 17.91 -7.51 -1.30
N ASP A 122 19.03 -7.69 -2.00
CA ASP A 122 19.44 -6.85 -3.14
C ASP A 122 18.43 -6.92 -4.31
N ALA A 123 17.85 -8.11 -4.53
CA ALA A 123 16.85 -8.32 -5.58
C ALA A 123 15.55 -7.55 -5.31
N GLU A 124 14.99 -7.66 -4.09
CA GLU A 124 13.79 -6.91 -3.69
C GLU A 124 14.03 -5.40 -3.76
N THR A 125 15.22 -4.96 -3.34
CA THR A 125 15.59 -3.54 -3.40
C THR A 125 15.55 -3.04 -4.85
N ALA A 126 16.13 -3.79 -5.80
CA ALA A 126 16.15 -3.43 -7.21
C ALA A 126 14.74 -3.40 -7.82
N GLU A 127 13.87 -4.36 -7.46
CA GLU A 127 12.47 -4.35 -7.89
C GLU A 127 11.70 -3.16 -7.31
N MET A 128 11.95 -2.81 -6.05
CA MET A 128 11.33 -1.64 -5.42
C MET A 128 11.72 -0.34 -6.12
N ILE A 129 13.00 -0.18 -6.47
CA ILE A 129 13.49 0.99 -7.21
C ILE A 129 12.81 1.09 -8.58
N ARG A 130 12.65 -0.03 -9.30
CA ARG A 130 11.94 -0.06 -10.58
C ARG A 130 10.47 0.30 -10.42
N ALA A 131 9.80 -0.17 -9.36
CA ALA A 131 8.42 0.20 -9.08
C ALA A 131 8.26 1.69 -8.78
N LEU A 132 9.16 2.28 -7.99
CA LEU A 132 9.19 3.73 -7.75
C LEU A 132 9.40 4.52 -9.05
N SER A 133 10.25 4.01 -9.95
CA SER A 133 10.49 4.62 -11.26
C SER A 133 9.39 4.37 -12.30
N SER A 134 8.44 3.48 -12.04
CA SER A 134 7.34 3.18 -12.97
C SER A 134 6.25 4.26 -13.02
N GLY A 135 6.33 5.25 -12.13
CA GLY A 135 5.40 6.37 -12.09
C GLY A 135 5.68 7.41 -13.17
N ALA A 136 4.92 8.51 -13.11
CA ALA A 136 5.11 9.64 -14.01
C ALA A 136 6.39 10.46 -13.72
N THR A 137 6.92 10.34 -12.50
CA THR A 137 8.09 11.10 -12.03
C THR A 137 9.24 10.14 -11.78
N THR A 138 10.41 10.44 -12.35
CA THR A 138 11.64 9.71 -12.06
C THR A 138 12.22 10.18 -10.72
N PRO A 139 12.45 9.26 -9.76
CA PRO A 139 13.00 9.67 -8.48
C PRO A 139 14.50 9.96 -8.58
N ASN A 140 14.97 10.96 -7.85
CA ASN A 140 16.34 11.46 -7.89
C ASN A 140 17.27 10.60 -7.04
N ALA A 141 18.03 9.72 -7.69
CA ALA A 141 19.01 8.84 -7.04
C ALA A 141 20.21 9.56 -6.39
N ARG A 142 20.46 10.83 -6.75
CA ARG A 142 21.56 11.67 -6.23
C ARG A 142 21.13 12.62 -5.12
N ALA A 143 19.83 12.65 -4.79
CA ALA A 143 19.35 13.44 -3.68
C ALA A 143 20.02 12.97 -2.39
N LYS A 144 20.56 13.92 -1.61
CA LYS A 144 21.27 13.63 -0.36
C LYS A 144 20.32 13.72 0.83
N ASP A 145 20.52 12.82 1.79
CA ASP A 145 19.91 12.90 3.12
C ASP A 145 20.57 14.03 3.98
N TYR A 146 20.09 14.20 5.22
CA TYR A 146 20.64 15.16 6.17
C TYR A 146 22.13 14.96 6.50
N ARG A 147 22.67 13.79 6.17
CA ARG A 147 24.06 13.41 6.42
C ARG A 147 24.91 13.51 5.16
N GLY A 148 24.36 14.03 4.08
CA GLY A 148 25.05 14.19 2.80
C GLY A 148 25.20 12.90 2.01
N ILE A 149 24.48 11.83 2.37
CA ILE A 149 24.55 10.51 1.73
C ILE A 149 23.39 10.36 0.76
N ASP A 150 23.67 9.92 -0.47
CA ASP A 150 22.65 9.61 -1.48
C ASP A 150 22.28 8.11 -1.52
N ALA A 151 21.21 7.76 -2.23
CA ALA A 151 20.72 6.39 -2.34
C ALA A 151 21.77 5.43 -2.97
N LEU A 152 22.58 5.94 -3.92
CA LEU A 152 23.65 5.19 -4.57
C LEU A 152 24.77 4.82 -3.58
N GLN A 153 25.16 5.74 -2.71
CA GLN A 153 26.14 5.52 -1.66
C GLN A 153 25.60 4.50 -0.64
N TYR A 154 24.32 4.55 -0.28
CA TYR A 154 23.70 3.51 0.54
C TYR A 154 23.77 2.14 -0.11
N ALA A 155 23.43 2.02 -1.40
CA ALA A 155 23.53 0.77 -2.14
C ALA A 155 24.98 0.27 -2.28
N SER A 156 25.97 1.17 -2.21
CA SER A 156 27.40 0.82 -2.28
C SER A 156 27.98 0.32 -0.95
N GLY A 157 27.17 0.23 0.11
CA GLY A 157 27.62 -0.21 1.42
C GLY A 157 28.13 0.93 2.32
N ALA A 158 27.78 2.19 2.03
CA ALA A 158 28.13 3.31 2.90
C ALA A 158 27.72 3.03 4.36
N ARG A 159 28.59 3.41 5.29
CA ARG A 159 28.44 3.21 6.75
C ARG A 159 28.45 1.74 7.20
N GLY A 160 29.25 0.89 6.54
CA GLY A 160 29.42 -0.51 6.94
C GLY A 160 28.23 -1.41 6.60
N ARG A 161 27.40 -0.99 5.63
CA ARG A 161 26.27 -1.77 5.14
C ARG A 161 26.74 -2.80 4.12
N THR A 162 25.96 -3.87 3.96
CA THR A 162 26.17 -4.83 2.88
C THR A 162 25.95 -4.14 1.53
N PRO A 163 26.92 -4.20 0.60
CA PRO A 163 26.73 -3.67 -0.73
C PRO A 163 25.59 -4.40 -1.46
N LYS A 164 24.76 -3.63 -2.17
CA LYS A 164 23.61 -4.07 -2.96
C LYS A 164 23.86 -3.74 -4.43
N PRO A 165 24.64 -4.56 -5.17
CA PRO A 165 25.07 -4.25 -6.53
C PRO A 165 23.92 -4.17 -7.54
N ARG A 166 22.86 -5.00 -7.40
CA ARG A 166 21.69 -4.93 -8.29
C ARG A 166 20.89 -3.66 -8.03
N ALA A 167 20.69 -3.30 -6.77
CA ALA A 167 20.04 -2.04 -6.40
C ALA A 167 20.84 -0.84 -6.92
N ARG A 168 22.17 -0.87 -6.81
CA ARG A 168 23.05 0.16 -7.37
C ARG A 168 22.86 0.27 -8.87
N SER A 169 22.91 -0.85 -9.61
CA SER A 169 22.68 -0.85 -11.05
C SER A 169 21.29 -0.31 -11.42
N ALA A 170 20.25 -0.57 -10.61
CA ALA A 170 18.92 -0.01 -10.82
C ALA A 170 18.87 1.50 -10.56
N LEU A 171 19.62 2.01 -9.58
CA LEU A 171 19.75 3.45 -9.31
C LEU A 171 20.58 4.16 -10.38
N ASP A 172 21.65 3.53 -10.87
CA ASP A 172 22.47 4.07 -11.96
C ASP A 172 21.66 4.20 -13.26
N ALA A 173 20.64 3.36 -13.46
CA ALA A 173 19.70 3.47 -14.59
C ALA A 173 18.71 4.65 -14.49
N LEU A 174 18.69 5.37 -13.37
CA LEU A 174 17.86 6.56 -13.16
C LEU A 174 18.61 7.89 -13.46
N LEU A 175 19.90 7.82 -13.79
CA LEU A 175 20.77 8.95 -14.12
C LEU A 175 20.88 9.16 -15.63
#